data_AF-A0A7C6H9B4-F1
#
_entry.id   AF-A0A7C6H9B4-F1
#
_cell.length_a   1.000
_cell.length_b   1.000
_cell.length_c   1.000
_cell.angle_alpha   90.00
_cell.angle_beta   90.00
_cell.angle_gamma   90.00
#
_symmetry.space_group_name_H-M   'P 1'
#
loop_
_entity.id
_entity.type
_entity.pdbx_description
1 polymer ?
#
loop_
_entity_poly.entity_id
_entity_poly.type
_entity_poly.pdbx_seq_one_letter_code
_entity_poly.pdbx_strand_id
1 'polypeptide(L)'
;MKKCPVCGVMMGDNVARCFMCKYDFQKAAREGEDVAKQEATQHIKKADEEVNTRVAEKKAEEERFLEEIKERNQRELEALNQKLEEEKIRIESEYVEVRKKALEQKSKLEKELDLVRNQISTEKNKITEFSAEGQKIIEEARKAAEIEKERILNEAQSQTEKLAHQVQREYKEAMALKQQMLEEAKIAEETAIKLREEAQAATSEKETIEKEIIALKESFDEVTSSAAELARSEAIKAKQDALAEEEARLAEAETKRKEILAQAEAVSREIDQTRIQAESELGLYIAEAKKSIAEAEKAQEEHEKLAEEINQMSAQKKEIEDEYMQISDKLQKAQEENALIFADAEKARNEALEESERLKSEATTLLEQAQQEAEQKLAESSKLKQEIDMQVNALVADFEKAQENYETETSRMSEELNEARAIIEDSKKALKSAEVEAEVIIFEAEKRAITLKEQAISESEKGKMEKLMKEKDQQIQEMSEAKKDADKKISLLEEQIEDLRKAIEDIRLMGPSSSGSAYEAMDYEVETIQHNVSGEVDAAAMAKILSSRAKDGWKLHSLINDEGGRMLASMGTNASFSLASGAKMKEDRVIMVFEKPKAK
;
A
#
# COMPACT_ATOMS: atom_id res chain seq x y z
N MET A 1 32.96 74.89 -11.13
CA MET A 1 32.81 73.48 -10.73
C MET A 1 33.89 73.18 -9.71
N LYS A 2 33.55 72.49 -8.62
CA LYS A 2 34.48 72.13 -7.55
C LYS A 2 34.53 70.62 -7.34
N LYS A 3 35.73 70.08 -7.09
CA LYS A 3 35.96 68.66 -6.80
C LYS A 3 35.76 68.41 -5.30
N CYS A 4 35.09 67.31 -4.92
CA CYS A 4 35.04 66.92 -3.52
C CYS A 4 36.42 66.38 -3.06
N PRO A 5 37.02 66.91 -1.98
CA PRO A 5 38.33 66.46 -1.51
C PRO A 5 38.32 65.12 -0.76
N VAL A 6 37.16 64.43 -0.68
CA VAL A 6 37.00 63.14 0.02
C VAL A 6 36.66 62.01 -0.95
N CYS A 7 35.76 62.23 -1.91
CA CYS A 7 35.33 61.20 -2.87
C CYS A 7 35.60 61.54 -4.34
N GLY A 8 36.34 62.62 -4.63
CA GLY A 8 36.76 62.99 -6.00
C GLY A 8 35.66 63.48 -6.96
N VAL A 9 34.37 63.36 -6.61
CA VAL A 9 33.25 63.74 -7.48
C VAL A 9 33.24 65.25 -7.77
N MET A 10 33.09 65.60 -9.05
CA MET A 10 32.91 66.97 -9.54
C MET A 10 31.48 67.46 -9.31
N MET A 11 31.31 68.66 -8.75
CA MET A 11 30.00 69.24 -8.45
C MET A 11 29.93 70.73 -8.79
N GLY A 12 28.71 71.25 -8.95
CA GLY A 12 28.47 72.68 -9.13
C GLY A 12 28.93 73.48 -7.91
N ASP A 13 29.37 74.73 -8.14
CA ASP A 13 29.95 75.55 -7.07
C ASP A 13 28.92 75.90 -5.98
N ASN A 14 27.65 75.98 -6.37
CA ASN A 14 26.49 76.20 -5.50
C ASN A 14 26.15 75.01 -4.58
N VAL A 15 26.78 73.84 -4.76
CA VAL A 15 26.49 72.63 -3.96
C VAL A 15 27.09 72.76 -2.56
N ALA A 16 26.26 72.89 -1.52
CA ALA A 16 26.72 73.05 -0.14
C ALA A 16 27.33 71.77 0.46
N ARG A 17 26.82 70.59 0.09
CA ARG A 17 27.27 69.27 0.58
C ARG A 17 27.46 68.28 -0.55
N CYS A 18 28.50 67.46 -0.46
CA CYS A 18 28.74 66.40 -1.42
C CYS A 18 27.59 65.38 -1.44
N PHE A 19 27.12 64.99 -2.64
CA PHE A 19 26.05 63.99 -2.74
C PHE A 19 26.47 62.61 -2.21
N MET A 20 27.67 62.15 -2.58
CA MET A 20 28.22 60.83 -2.18
C MET A 20 28.61 60.77 -0.70
N CYS A 21 29.65 61.51 -0.29
CA CYS A 21 30.22 61.41 1.06
C CYS A 21 29.69 62.44 2.08
N LYS A 22 28.68 63.25 1.73
CA LYS A 22 28.11 64.34 2.55
C LYS A 22 29.08 65.43 3.04
N TYR A 23 30.32 65.46 2.56
CA TYR A 23 31.31 66.52 2.83
C TYR A 23 30.72 67.92 2.67
N ASP A 24 30.72 68.70 3.74
CA ASP A 24 30.10 70.03 3.80
C ASP A 24 31.13 71.12 3.47
N PHE A 25 30.99 71.73 2.30
CA PHE A 25 31.88 72.78 1.81
C PHE A 25 31.71 74.10 2.56
N GLN A 26 30.51 74.36 3.12
CA GLN A 26 30.28 75.56 3.93
C GLN A 26 30.89 75.39 5.33
N LYS A 27 30.86 74.17 5.87
CA LYS A 27 31.52 73.83 7.13
C LYS A 27 33.05 73.83 6.98
N ALA A 28 33.58 73.24 5.91
CA ALA A 28 35.01 73.29 5.59
C ALA A 28 35.58 74.72 5.56
N ALA A 29 34.82 75.67 5.01
CA ALA A 29 35.19 77.09 4.95
C ALA A 29 35.09 77.85 6.29
N ARG A 30 34.43 77.28 7.31
CA ARG A 30 34.22 77.89 8.64
C ARG A 30 35.04 77.26 9.75
N GLU A 31 35.16 75.94 9.73
CA GLU A 31 35.71 75.10 10.82
C GLU A 31 37.00 74.37 10.39
N GLY A 32 37.42 74.52 9.14
CA GLY A 32 38.60 73.87 8.55
C GLY A 32 38.26 72.61 7.75
N GLU A 33 39.04 72.33 6.71
CA GLU A 33 38.78 71.19 5.82
C GLU A 33 38.86 69.85 6.54
N ASP A 34 39.77 69.69 7.48
CA ASP A 34 40.06 68.38 8.10
C ASP A 34 38.90 67.88 8.97
N VAL A 35 38.18 68.80 9.64
CA VAL A 35 36.96 68.48 10.39
C VAL A 35 35.87 67.96 9.45
N ALA A 36 35.65 68.66 8.33
CA ALA A 36 34.68 68.24 7.31
C ALA A 36 35.10 66.94 6.61
N LYS A 37 36.40 66.67 6.42
CA LYS A 37 36.93 65.41 5.86
C LYS A 37 36.67 64.24 6.80
N GLN A 38 36.91 64.43 8.11
CA GLN A 38 36.68 63.41 9.12
C GLN A 38 35.18 63.05 9.24
N GLU A 39 34.27 64.03 9.27
CA GLU A 39 32.82 63.78 9.30
C GLU A 39 32.33 63.05 8.04
N ALA A 40 32.80 63.44 6.85
CA ALA A 40 32.47 62.76 5.60
C ALA A 40 32.97 61.30 5.58
N THR A 41 34.19 61.06 6.09
CA THR A 41 34.77 59.71 6.19
C THR A 41 34.01 58.85 7.21
N GLN A 42 33.57 59.43 8.34
CA GLN A 42 32.71 58.73 9.30
C GLN A 42 31.31 58.44 8.72
N HIS A 43 30.77 59.33 7.89
CA HIS A 43 29.50 59.08 7.20
C HIS A 43 29.61 57.93 6.19
N ILE A 44 30.70 57.84 5.42
CA ILE A 44 30.95 56.69 4.53
C ILE A 44 31.00 55.40 5.35
N LYS A 45 31.84 55.35 6.39
CA LYS A 45 31.98 54.14 7.24
C LYS A 45 30.65 53.69 7.84
N LYS A 46 29.84 54.61 8.36
CA LYS A 46 28.50 54.29 8.89
C LYS A 46 27.54 53.79 7.81
N ALA A 47 27.59 54.37 6.60
CA ALA A 47 26.77 53.90 5.48
C ALA A 47 27.20 52.49 5.00
N ASP A 48 28.50 52.22 4.94
CA ASP A 48 29.04 50.90 4.60
C ASP A 48 28.71 49.86 5.69
N GLU A 49 28.80 50.24 6.98
CA GLU A 49 28.36 49.42 8.11
C GLU A 49 26.85 49.11 8.01
N GLU A 50 25.99 50.10 7.77
CA GLU A 50 24.53 49.92 7.58
C GLU A 50 24.16 49.08 6.35
N VAL A 51 24.96 49.13 5.27
CA VAL A 51 24.75 48.28 4.09
C VAL A 51 25.19 46.85 4.39
N ASN A 52 26.33 46.66 5.04
CA ASN A 52 26.84 45.35 5.40
C ASN A 52 25.93 44.65 6.43
N THR A 53 25.37 45.36 7.41
CA THR A 53 24.37 44.78 8.33
C THR A 53 23.12 44.36 7.57
N ARG A 54 22.55 45.21 6.71
CA ARG A 54 21.36 44.84 5.89
C ARG A 54 21.60 43.65 4.96
N VAL A 55 22.80 43.51 4.41
CA VAL A 55 23.17 42.35 3.56
C VAL A 55 23.34 41.08 4.42
N ALA A 56 23.91 41.20 5.62
CA ALA A 56 24.02 40.09 6.56
C ALA A 56 22.64 39.66 7.12
N GLU A 57 21.77 40.61 7.45
CA GLU A 57 20.39 40.38 7.89
C GLU A 57 19.60 39.63 6.81
N LYS A 58 19.63 40.08 5.54
CA LYS A 58 18.99 39.37 4.43
C LYS A 58 19.51 37.95 4.24
N LYS A 59 20.82 37.75 4.29
CA LYS A 59 21.40 36.40 4.17
C LYS A 59 20.95 35.50 5.33
N ALA A 60 20.89 36.03 6.54
CA ALA A 60 20.38 35.29 7.70
C ALA A 60 18.86 35.01 7.61
N GLU A 61 18.08 35.90 7.00
CA GLU A 61 16.65 35.65 6.70
C GLU A 61 16.48 34.59 5.60
N GLU A 62 17.26 34.64 4.53
CA GLU A 62 17.26 33.64 3.44
C GLU A 62 17.73 32.26 3.94
N GLU A 63 18.80 32.19 4.74
CA GLU A 63 19.24 30.94 5.38
C GLU A 63 18.17 30.38 6.32
N ARG A 64 17.53 31.22 7.16
CA ARG A 64 16.42 30.78 8.03
C ARG A 64 15.23 30.25 7.23
N PHE A 65 14.87 30.90 6.13
CA PHE A 65 13.76 30.47 5.28
C PHE A 65 14.07 29.13 4.58
N LEU A 66 15.32 28.93 4.12
CA LEU A 66 15.76 27.64 3.59
C LEU A 66 15.78 26.54 4.66
N GLU A 67 16.19 26.86 5.88
CA GLU A 67 16.18 25.92 7.00
C GLU A 67 14.74 25.56 7.42
N GLU A 68 13.81 26.52 7.44
CA GLU A 68 12.39 26.29 7.71
C GLU A 68 11.74 25.40 6.64
N ILE A 69 12.10 25.58 5.35
CA ILE A 69 11.65 24.69 4.26
C ILE A 69 12.22 23.28 4.45
N LYS A 70 13.51 23.13 4.79
CA LYS A 70 14.10 21.81 5.05
C LYS A 70 13.41 21.12 6.23
N GLU A 71 13.25 21.80 7.36
CA GLU A 71 12.55 21.24 8.52
C GLU A 71 11.11 20.84 8.17
N ARG A 72 10.39 21.68 7.41
CA ARG A 72 9.03 21.35 6.98
C ARG A 72 9.00 20.10 6.11
N ASN A 73 9.84 20.02 5.07
CA ASN A 73 9.91 18.87 4.18
C ASN A 73 10.34 17.60 4.93
N GLN A 74 11.25 17.73 5.90
CA GLN A 74 11.68 16.63 6.75
C GLN A 74 10.54 16.13 7.65
N ARG A 75 9.77 17.03 8.29
CA ARG A 75 8.58 16.65 9.08
C ARG A 75 7.50 16.00 8.20
N GLU A 76 7.30 16.47 6.97
CA GLU A 76 6.36 15.86 6.01
C GLU A 76 6.82 14.45 5.58
N LEU A 77 8.13 14.24 5.34
CA LEU A 77 8.73 12.93 5.10
C LEU A 77 8.62 11.98 6.30
N GLU A 78 8.92 12.45 7.51
CA GLU A 78 8.80 11.66 8.75
C GLU A 78 7.34 11.24 8.99
N ALA A 79 6.37 12.15 8.78
CA ALA A 79 4.95 11.84 8.89
C ALA A 79 4.45 10.86 7.81
N LEU A 80 4.99 10.91 6.60
CA LEU A 80 4.68 9.93 5.54
C LEU A 80 5.28 8.56 5.85
N ASN A 81 6.53 8.50 6.29
CA ASN A 81 7.18 7.26 6.71
C ASN A 81 6.46 6.61 7.90
N GLN A 82 6.02 7.41 8.88
CA GLN A 82 5.25 6.90 10.02
C GLN A 82 3.92 6.27 9.56
N LYS A 83 3.16 6.94 8.68
CA LYS A 83 1.92 6.37 8.11
C LYS A 83 2.16 5.09 7.32
N LEU A 84 3.27 5.01 6.58
CA LEU A 84 3.62 3.82 5.81
C LEU A 84 3.98 2.63 6.71
N GLU A 85 4.69 2.87 7.82
CA GLU A 85 4.97 1.82 8.80
C GLU A 85 3.72 1.42 9.61
N GLU A 86 2.81 2.36 9.90
CA GLU A 86 1.49 2.08 10.50
C GLU A 86 0.59 1.23 9.57
N GLU A 87 0.51 1.55 8.27
CA GLU A 87 -0.16 0.74 7.24
C GLU A 87 0.45 -0.67 7.15
N LYS A 88 1.78 -0.77 7.13
CA LYS A 88 2.50 -2.05 7.10
C LYS A 88 2.23 -2.90 8.34
N ILE A 89 2.28 -2.33 9.54
CA ILE A 89 1.91 -3.02 10.78
C ILE A 89 0.45 -3.47 10.75
N ARG A 90 -0.46 -2.65 10.20
CA ARG A 90 -1.88 -3.03 10.05
C ARG A 90 -2.01 -4.27 9.14
N ILE A 91 -1.41 -4.24 7.94
CA ILE A 91 -1.44 -5.36 6.98
C ILE A 91 -0.81 -6.63 7.59
N GLU A 92 0.33 -6.51 8.27
CA GLU A 92 0.95 -7.64 8.98
C GLU A 92 0.04 -8.20 10.08
N SER A 93 -0.67 -7.35 10.82
CA SER A 93 -1.62 -7.77 11.86
C SER A 93 -2.86 -8.47 11.29
N GLU A 94 -3.42 -7.97 10.20
CA GLU A 94 -4.55 -8.58 9.48
C GLU A 94 -4.16 -9.94 8.91
N TYR A 95 -2.96 -10.06 8.32
CA TYR A 95 -2.41 -11.32 7.84
C TYR A 95 -2.23 -12.36 8.97
N VAL A 96 -1.71 -11.93 10.12
CA VAL A 96 -1.56 -12.81 11.30
C VAL A 96 -2.92 -13.25 11.86
N GLU A 97 -3.92 -12.36 11.88
CA GLU A 97 -5.29 -12.73 12.29
C GLU A 97 -5.95 -13.75 11.35
N VAL A 98 -5.87 -13.53 10.04
CA VAL A 98 -6.40 -14.49 9.04
C VAL A 98 -5.70 -15.83 9.19
N ARG A 99 -4.36 -15.84 9.29
CA ARG A 99 -3.57 -17.05 9.52
C ARG A 99 -3.97 -17.79 10.80
N LYS A 100 -4.23 -17.05 11.89
CA LYS A 100 -4.68 -17.63 13.16
C LYS A 100 -6.08 -18.24 13.03
N LYS A 101 -7.04 -17.54 12.42
CA LYS A 101 -8.41 -18.04 12.19
C LYS A 101 -8.41 -19.32 11.33
N ALA A 102 -7.60 -19.34 10.27
CA ALA A 102 -7.38 -20.51 9.41
C ALA A 102 -6.83 -21.73 10.19
N LEU A 103 -5.79 -21.52 11.00
CA LEU A 103 -5.19 -22.58 11.83
C LEU A 103 -6.15 -23.08 12.94
N GLU A 104 -6.94 -22.19 13.55
CA GLU A 104 -7.96 -22.58 14.54
C GLU A 104 -9.09 -23.40 13.91
N GLN A 105 -9.56 -23.05 12.71
CA GLN A 105 -10.56 -23.84 11.97
C GLN A 105 -10.00 -25.22 11.58
N LYS A 106 -8.78 -25.27 11.04
CA LYS A 106 -8.10 -26.54 10.72
C LYS A 106 -7.95 -27.42 11.97
N SER A 107 -7.50 -26.87 13.09
CA SER A 107 -7.35 -27.63 14.35
C SER A 107 -8.67 -28.13 14.93
N LYS A 108 -9.79 -27.43 14.70
CA LYS A 108 -11.14 -27.92 15.08
C LYS A 108 -11.55 -29.11 14.22
N LEU A 109 -11.45 -28.99 12.90
CA LEU A 109 -11.79 -30.06 11.96
C LEU A 109 -10.88 -31.30 12.13
N GLU A 110 -9.60 -31.13 12.43
CA GLU A 110 -8.69 -32.23 12.76
C GLU A 110 -9.11 -32.97 14.04
N LYS A 111 -9.54 -32.25 15.09
CA LYS A 111 -10.07 -32.85 16.32
C LYS A 111 -11.39 -33.57 16.12
N GLU A 112 -12.27 -33.02 15.27
CA GLU A 112 -13.53 -33.68 14.87
C GLU A 112 -13.25 -34.97 14.09
N LEU A 113 -12.30 -34.96 13.15
CA LEU A 113 -11.84 -36.16 12.43
C LEU A 113 -11.23 -37.21 13.35
N ASP A 114 -10.41 -36.84 14.34
CA ASP A 114 -9.86 -37.80 15.28
C ASP A 114 -10.91 -38.35 16.25
N LEU A 115 -11.92 -37.57 16.65
CA LEU A 115 -13.07 -38.07 17.41
C LEU A 115 -13.87 -39.11 16.61
N VAL A 116 -14.21 -38.81 15.35
CA VAL A 116 -14.94 -39.72 14.46
C VAL A 116 -14.10 -40.96 14.14
N ARG A 117 -12.79 -40.82 13.89
CA ARG A 117 -11.87 -41.95 13.68
C ARG A 117 -11.79 -42.86 14.91
N ASN A 118 -11.80 -42.30 16.11
CA ASN A 118 -11.85 -43.07 17.35
C ASN A 118 -13.20 -43.81 17.50
N GLN A 119 -14.32 -43.18 17.16
CA GLN A 119 -15.64 -43.82 17.15
C GLN A 119 -15.71 -44.99 16.15
N ILE A 120 -15.21 -44.81 14.91
CA ILE A 120 -15.11 -45.91 13.92
C ILE A 120 -14.26 -47.06 14.48
N SER A 121 -13.16 -46.75 15.18
CA SER A 121 -12.32 -47.77 15.82
C SER A 121 -13.07 -48.53 16.93
N THR A 122 -13.82 -47.83 17.80
CA THR A 122 -14.59 -48.49 18.86
C THR A 122 -15.73 -49.33 18.31
N GLU A 123 -16.49 -48.85 17.33
CA GLU A 123 -17.57 -49.64 16.72
C GLU A 123 -17.03 -50.84 15.93
N LYS A 124 -15.89 -50.68 15.23
CA LYS A 124 -15.21 -51.80 14.58
C LYS A 124 -14.78 -52.88 15.58
N ASN A 125 -14.22 -52.48 16.73
CA ASN A 125 -13.81 -53.43 17.76
C ASN A 125 -15.01 -54.21 18.32
N LYS A 126 -16.12 -53.52 18.64
CA LYS A 126 -17.37 -54.19 19.07
C LYS A 126 -17.88 -55.18 18.02
N ILE A 127 -17.93 -54.79 16.74
CA ILE A 127 -18.34 -55.69 15.65
C ILE A 127 -17.45 -56.95 15.60
N THR A 128 -16.14 -56.80 15.79
CA THR A 128 -15.23 -57.98 15.86
C THR A 128 -15.42 -58.82 17.11
N GLU A 129 -15.75 -58.23 18.25
CA GLU A 129 -16.05 -58.95 19.51
C GLU A 129 -17.36 -59.75 19.38
N PHE A 130 -18.46 -59.12 18.97
CA PHE A 130 -19.74 -59.79 18.71
C PHE A 130 -19.64 -60.86 17.63
N SER A 131 -18.87 -60.62 16.55
CA SER A 131 -18.64 -61.64 15.52
C SER A 131 -17.83 -62.84 16.04
N ALA A 132 -16.89 -62.63 16.97
CA ALA A 132 -16.13 -63.71 17.58
C ALA A 132 -16.97 -64.50 18.60
N GLU A 133 -17.86 -63.81 19.32
CA GLU A 133 -18.81 -64.42 20.25
C GLU A 133 -19.86 -65.26 19.52
N GLY A 134 -20.47 -64.73 18.45
CA GLY A 134 -21.37 -65.49 17.58
C GLY A 134 -20.72 -66.72 16.94
N GLN A 135 -19.44 -66.62 16.53
CA GLN A 135 -18.67 -67.78 16.06
C GLN A 135 -18.45 -68.83 17.15
N LYS A 136 -18.14 -68.44 18.39
CA LYS A 136 -18.03 -69.38 19.52
C LYS A 136 -19.34 -70.10 19.78
N ILE A 137 -20.47 -69.37 19.81
CA ILE A 137 -21.80 -69.96 20.02
C ILE A 137 -22.10 -71.02 18.94
N ILE A 138 -21.84 -70.72 17.66
CA ILE A 138 -21.98 -71.70 16.57
C ILE A 138 -21.04 -72.91 16.76
N GLU A 139 -19.79 -72.69 17.15
CA GLU A 139 -18.80 -73.76 17.28
C GLU A 139 -19.09 -74.67 18.49
N GLU A 140 -19.55 -74.09 19.61
CA GLU A 140 -20.02 -74.82 20.79
C GLU A 140 -21.30 -75.61 20.48
N ALA A 141 -22.28 -75.01 19.80
CA ALA A 141 -23.48 -75.71 19.34
C ALA A 141 -23.16 -76.87 18.38
N ARG A 142 -22.20 -76.69 17.47
CA ARG A 142 -21.71 -77.77 16.58
C ARG A 142 -21.04 -78.90 17.37
N LYS A 143 -20.16 -78.57 18.32
CA LYS A 143 -19.50 -79.58 19.16
C LYS A 143 -20.50 -80.36 20.02
N ALA A 144 -21.49 -79.68 20.61
CA ALA A 144 -22.57 -80.34 21.33
C ALA A 144 -23.38 -81.28 20.41
N ALA A 145 -23.73 -80.83 19.20
CA ALA A 145 -24.43 -81.65 18.22
C ALA A 145 -23.60 -82.84 17.69
N GLU A 146 -22.28 -82.70 17.53
CA GLU A 146 -21.39 -83.80 17.16
C GLU A 146 -21.25 -84.84 18.27
N ILE A 147 -21.07 -84.40 19.53
CA ILE A 147 -21.03 -85.30 20.70
C ILE A 147 -22.33 -86.09 20.84
N GLU A 148 -23.48 -85.42 20.70
CA GLU A 148 -24.78 -86.08 20.82
C GLU A 148 -25.06 -87.03 19.63
N LYS A 149 -24.62 -86.65 18.42
CA LYS A 149 -24.66 -87.54 17.24
C LYS A 149 -23.78 -88.78 17.44
N GLU A 150 -22.57 -88.64 18.01
CA GLU A 150 -21.73 -89.80 18.34
C GLU A 150 -22.37 -90.66 19.44
N ARG A 151 -22.99 -90.07 20.46
CA ARG A 151 -23.75 -90.81 21.49
C ARG A 151 -24.84 -91.66 20.84
N ILE A 152 -25.70 -91.04 20.02
CA ILE A 152 -26.79 -91.73 19.31
C ILE A 152 -26.25 -92.83 18.39
N LEU A 153 -25.17 -92.59 17.66
CA LEU A 153 -24.55 -93.61 16.79
C LEU A 153 -23.98 -94.80 17.59
N ASN A 154 -23.28 -94.55 18.69
CA ASN A 154 -22.73 -95.59 19.55
C ASN A 154 -23.85 -96.41 20.26
N GLU A 155 -24.91 -95.73 20.69
CA GLU A 155 -26.07 -96.38 21.32
C GLU A 155 -26.85 -97.24 20.31
N ALA A 156 -27.09 -96.72 19.10
CA ALA A 156 -27.69 -97.46 18.00
C ALA A 156 -26.82 -98.65 17.54
N GLN A 157 -25.49 -98.50 17.49
CA GLN A 157 -24.57 -99.62 17.24
C GLN A 157 -24.69 -100.69 18.32
N SER A 158 -24.66 -100.31 19.60
CA SER A 158 -24.83 -101.26 20.71
C SER A 158 -26.17 -101.99 20.67
N GLN A 159 -27.25 -101.29 20.31
CA GLN A 159 -28.59 -101.90 20.15
C GLN A 159 -28.64 -102.86 18.95
N THR A 160 -28.07 -102.48 17.79
CA THR A 160 -28.00 -103.37 16.62
C THR A 160 -27.11 -104.59 16.84
N GLU A 161 -26.01 -104.48 17.61
CA GLU A 161 -25.21 -105.63 18.03
C GLU A 161 -25.97 -106.57 18.97
N LYS A 162 -26.70 -106.03 19.95
CA LYS A 162 -27.57 -106.82 20.85
C LYS A 162 -28.66 -107.55 20.07
N LEU A 163 -29.34 -106.86 19.15
CA LEU A 163 -30.34 -107.45 18.25
C LEU A 163 -29.72 -108.52 17.34
N ALA A 164 -28.56 -108.27 16.75
CA ALA A 164 -27.86 -109.26 15.92
C ALA A 164 -27.47 -110.51 16.72
N HIS A 165 -27.02 -110.35 17.97
CA HIS A 165 -26.75 -111.48 18.87
C HIS A 165 -28.01 -112.23 19.29
N GLN A 166 -29.12 -111.54 19.52
CA GLN A 166 -30.41 -112.17 19.83
C GLN A 166 -30.93 -112.97 18.62
N VAL A 167 -30.98 -112.37 17.43
CA VAL A 167 -31.37 -113.05 16.19
C VAL A 167 -30.46 -114.25 15.88
N GLN A 168 -29.15 -114.14 16.13
CA GLN A 168 -28.24 -115.30 16.01
C GLN A 168 -28.52 -116.41 17.04
N ARG A 169 -29.00 -116.07 18.23
CA ARG A 169 -29.38 -117.05 19.25
C ARG A 169 -30.68 -117.74 18.87
N GLU A 170 -31.72 -116.98 18.56
CA GLU A 170 -33.02 -117.49 18.09
C GLU A 170 -32.86 -118.35 16.83
N TYR A 171 -32.00 -117.95 15.88
CA TYR A 171 -31.69 -118.76 14.70
C TYR A 171 -30.98 -120.08 15.04
N LYS A 172 -30.06 -120.08 16.02
CA LYS A 172 -29.40 -121.32 16.50
C LYS A 172 -30.39 -122.23 17.21
N GLU A 173 -31.27 -121.68 18.03
CA GLU A 173 -32.32 -122.42 18.75
C GLU A 173 -33.34 -123.01 17.77
N ALA A 174 -33.80 -122.24 16.78
CA ALA A 174 -34.68 -122.71 15.71
C ALA A 174 -34.02 -123.80 14.84
N MET A 175 -32.72 -123.68 14.54
CA MET A 175 -31.98 -124.71 13.82
C MET A 175 -31.78 -125.98 14.66
N ALA A 176 -31.51 -125.85 15.96
CA ALA A 176 -31.44 -126.99 16.87
C ALA A 176 -32.79 -127.72 16.99
N LEU A 177 -33.89 -126.97 17.11
CA LEU A 177 -35.25 -127.51 17.17
C LEU A 177 -35.65 -128.19 15.86
N LYS A 178 -35.32 -127.60 14.71
CA LYS A 178 -35.46 -128.25 13.39
C LYS A 178 -34.67 -129.56 13.31
N GLN A 179 -33.46 -129.60 13.87
CA GLN A 179 -32.61 -130.79 13.84
C GLN A 179 -33.14 -131.88 14.78
N GLN A 180 -33.71 -131.51 15.93
CA GLN A 180 -34.45 -132.42 16.81
C GLN A 180 -35.68 -133.01 16.09
N MET A 181 -36.51 -132.17 15.45
CA MET A 181 -37.68 -132.65 14.68
C MET A 181 -37.30 -133.60 13.53
N LEU A 182 -36.14 -133.38 12.88
CA LEU A 182 -35.63 -134.29 11.84
C LEU A 182 -35.19 -135.64 12.43
N GLU A 183 -34.62 -135.65 13.64
CA GLU A 183 -34.22 -136.90 14.31
C GLU A 183 -35.44 -137.66 14.84
N GLU A 184 -36.43 -136.96 15.41
CA GLU A 184 -37.73 -137.53 15.78
C GLU A 184 -38.46 -138.11 14.55
N ALA A 185 -38.39 -137.43 13.40
CA ALA A 185 -38.95 -137.94 12.14
C ALA A 185 -38.24 -139.20 11.64
N LYS A 186 -36.90 -139.32 11.77
CA LYS A 186 -36.19 -140.57 11.46
C LYS A 186 -36.58 -141.70 12.41
N ILE A 187 -36.71 -141.43 13.71
CA ILE A 187 -37.13 -142.45 14.69
C ILE A 187 -38.55 -142.93 14.37
N ALA A 188 -39.44 -142.03 13.94
CA ALA A 188 -40.77 -142.36 13.44
C ALA A 188 -40.72 -143.18 12.13
N GLU A 189 -39.79 -142.89 11.23
CA GLU A 189 -39.58 -143.65 9.98
C GLU A 189 -39.01 -145.06 10.27
N GLU A 190 -38.00 -145.19 11.13
CA GLU A 190 -37.43 -146.49 11.55
C GLU A 190 -38.45 -147.37 12.28
N THR A 191 -39.30 -146.78 13.13
CA THR A 191 -40.40 -147.52 13.79
C THR A 191 -41.50 -147.90 12.81
N ALA A 192 -41.83 -147.06 11.83
CA ALA A 192 -42.74 -147.41 10.74
C ALA A 192 -42.18 -148.52 9.82
N ILE A 193 -40.86 -148.56 9.60
CA ILE A 193 -40.20 -149.66 8.86
C ILE A 193 -40.29 -150.97 9.64
N LYS A 194 -39.98 -150.99 10.94
CA LYS A 194 -40.11 -152.20 11.78
C LYS A 194 -41.54 -152.74 11.82
N LEU A 195 -42.53 -151.87 12.01
CA LEU A 195 -43.95 -152.26 11.95
C LEU A 195 -44.35 -152.84 10.58
N ARG A 196 -43.69 -152.40 9.50
CA ARG A 196 -43.91 -152.93 8.14
C ARG A 196 -43.24 -154.29 7.91
N GLU A 197 -42.06 -154.52 8.50
CA GLU A 197 -41.39 -155.82 8.52
C GLU A 197 -42.18 -156.83 9.36
N GLU A 198 -42.69 -156.44 10.52
CA GLU A 198 -43.58 -157.25 11.37
C GLU A 198 -44.90 -157.57 10.63
N ALA A 199 -45.49 -156.61 9.92
CA ALA A 199 -46.66 -156.85 9.08
C ALA A 199 -46.36 -157.81 7.90
N GLN A 200 -45.15 -157.76 7.32
CA GLN A 200 -44.74 -158.72 6.29
C GLN A 200 -44.54 -160.13 6.86
N ALA A 201 -43.95 -160.26 8.04
CA ALA A 201 -43.85 -161.54 8.75
C ALA A 201 -45.25 -162.13 9.02
N ALA A 202 -46.17 -161.34 9.58
CA ALA A 202 -47.55 -161.77 9.84
C ALA A 202 -48.32 -162.17 8.56
N THR A 203 -48.08 -161.51 7.42
CA THR A 203 -48.66 -161.96 6.14
C THR A 203 -48.08 -163.27 5.63
N SER A 204 -46.79 -163.54 5.89
CA SER A 204 -46.18 -164.84 5.52
C SER A 204 -46.70 -165.99 6.38
N GLU A 205 -46.94 -165.77 7.69
CA GLU A 205 -47.60 -166.74 8.57
C GLU A 205 -49.05 -167.01 8.12
N LYS A 206 -49.77 -165.99 7.69
CA LYS A 206 -51.13 -166.13 7.15
C LYS A 206 -51.15 -167.00 5.88
N GLU A 207 -50.17 -166.86 4.98
CA GLU A 207 -50.07 -167.72 3.80
C GLU A 207 -49.74 -169.19 4.12
N THR A 208 -49.02 -169.48 5.21
CA THR A 208 -48.85 -170.86 5.69
C THR A 208 -50.14 -171.42 6.28
N ILE A 209 -50.86 -170.65 7.10
CA ILE A 209 -52.14 -171.06 7.70
C ILE A 209 -53.22 -171.26 6.63
N GLU A 210 -53.27 -170.42 5.59
CA GLU A 210 -54.20 -170.63 4.45
C GLU A 210 -53.89 -171.92 3.66
N LYS A 211 -52.63 -172.33 3.54
CA LYS A 211 -52.24 -173.61 2.93
C LYS A 211 -52.65 -174.82 3.78
N GLU A 212 -52.59 -174.71 5.11
CA GLU A 212 -53.06 -175.74 6.04
C GLU A 212 -54.61 -175.84 6.06
N ILE A 213 -55.32 -174.70 5.99
CA ILE A 213 -56.78 -174.63 5.94
C ILE A 213 -57.35 -175.21 4.62
N ILE A 214 -56.61 -175.14 3.51
CA ILE A 214 -57.01 -175.76 2.23
C ILE A 214 -56.84 -177.29 2.28
N ALA A 215 -55.81 -177.80 2.96
CA ALA A 215 -55.61 -179.25 3.11
C ALA A 215 -56.60 -179.93 4.07
N LEU A 216 -57.17 -179.20 5.03
CA LEU A 216 -58.12 -179.71 6.03
C LEU A 216 -59.60 -179.64 5.59
N LYS A 217 -59.90 -179.15 4.38
CA LYS A 217 -61.28 -178.88 3.93
C LYS A 217 -61.94 -179.92 3.02
N GLU A 218 -61.24 -181.00 2.66
CA GLU A 218 -61.79 -182.08 1.82
C GLU A 218 -62.22 -183.35 2.60
N SER A 219 -62.20 -183.33 3.95
CA SER A 219 -62.63 -184.48 4.75
C SER A 219 -63.24 -184.13 6.11
N PHE A 220 -64.51 -183.72 6.14
CA PHE A 220 -65.58 -184.35 6.95
C PHE A 220 -66.93 -183.63 6.76
N ASP A 221 -67.79 -184.19 5.90
CA ASP A 221 -69.23 -183.95 5.97
C ASP A 221 -69.85 -185.04 6.85
N GLU A 222 -70.25 -184.68 8.09
CA GLU A 222 -71.48 -185.10 8.78
C GLU A 222 -71.46 -184.68 10.27
N VAL A 223 -72.66 -184.46 10.86
CA VAL A 223 -72.96 -184.25 12.30
C VAL A 223 -72.84 -182.81 12.86
N THR A 224 -73.94 -182.07 12.66
CA THR A 224 -74.65 -181.17 13.61
C THR A 224 -74.00 -179.89 14.23
N SER A 225 -74.66 -178.76 13.94
CA SER A 225 -75.28 -177.84 14.93
C SER A 225 -74.60 -177.59 16.28
N SER A 226 -73.94 -176.44 16.43
CA SER A 226 -74.04 -175.50 17.59
C SER A 226 -72.85 -174.51 17.65
N ALA A 227 -72.82 -173.47 16.80
CA ALA A 227 -71.71 -172.49 16.82
C ALA A 227 -72.07 -171.05 16.33
N ALA A 228 -73.34 -170.64 16.44
CA ALA A 228 -73.79 -169.32 15.94
C ALA A 228 -73.74 -168.17 16.97
N GLU A 229 -73.51 -168.46 18.25
CA GLU A 229 -73.62 -167.46 19.33
C GLU A 229 -72.26 -166.92 19.84
N LEU A 230 -71.16 -167.68 19.72
CA LEU A 230 -69.82 -167.21 20.14
C LEU A 230 -69.24 -166.12 19.21
N ALA A 231 -69.47 -166.23 17.90
CA ALA A 231 -68.95 -165.27 16.92
C ALA A 231 -69.57 -163.85 17.02
N ARG A 232 -70.68 -163.67 17.76
CA ARG A 232 -71.33 -162.36 17.94
C ARG A 232 -70.89 -161.62 19.21
N SER A 233 -70.46 -162.30 20.26
CA SER A 233 -69.99 -161.64 21.50
C SER A 233 -68.59 -161.03 21.34
N GLU A 234 -67.70 -161.70 20.62
CA GLU A 234 -66.32 -161.24 20.42
C GLU A 234 -66.25 -160.02 19.47
N ALA A 235 -67.06 -160.03 18.40
CA ALA A 235 -67.19 -158.91 17.46
C ALA A 235 -67.79 -157.64 18.09
N ILE A 236 -68.56 -157.75 19.18
CA ILE A 236 -69.09 -156.59 19.91
C ILE A 236 -68.04 -156.01 20.86
N LYS A 237 -67.29 -156.85 21.60
CA LYS A 237 -66.20 -156.38 22.47
C LYS A 237 -65.10 -155.67 21.69
N ALA A 238 -64.58 -156.29 20.63
CA ALA A 238 -63.53 -155.68 19.80
C ALA A 238 -63.94 -154.31 19.23
N LYS A 239 -65.25 -154.07 19.01
CA LYS A 239 -65.77 -152.80 18.54
C LYS A 239 -65.96 -151.75 19.65
N GLN A 240 -66.17 -152.17 20.89
CA GLN A 240 -66.20 -151.29 22.06
C GLN A 240 -64.78 -150.88 22.48
N ASP A 241 -63.84 -151.82 22.47
CA ASP A 241 -62.44 -151.55 22.82
C ASP A 241 -61.79 -150.59 21.79
N ALA A 242 -62.06 -150.77 20.49
CA ALA A 242 -61.61 -149.86 19.44
C ALA A 242 -62.24 -148.44 19.53
N LEU A 243 -63.48 -148.33 20.00
CA LEU A 243 -64.11 -147.02 20.24
C LEU A 243 -63.52 -146.31 21.46
N ALA A 244 -63.20 -147.04 22.53
CA ALA A 244 -62.52 -146.49 23.69
C ALA A 244 -61.10 -146.00 23.37
N GLU A 245 -60.39 -146.68 22.47
CA GLU A 245 -59.05 -146.26 21.99
C GLU A 245 -59.12 -145.02 21.08
N GLU A 246 -60.13 -144.90 20.21
CA GLU A 246 -60.43 -143.67 19.45
C GLU A 246 -60.77 -142.49 20.39
N GLU A 247 -61.65 -142.69 21.38
CA GLU A 247 -62.01 -141.65 22.36
C GLU A 247 -60.79 -141.21 23.19
N ALA A 248 -59.89 -142.14 23.55
CA ALA A 248 -58.64 -141.81 24.23
C ALA A 248 -57.70 -140.97 23.35
N ARG A 249 -57.53 -141.32 22.06
CA ARG A 249 -56.72 -140.52 21.11
C ARG A 249 -57.33 -139.15 20.85
N LEU A 250 -58.66 -139.03 20.79
CA LEU A 250 -59.36 -137.75 20.64
C LEU A 250 -59.17 -136.87 21.89
N ALA A 251 -59.26 -137.44 23.09
CA ALA A 251 -58.99 -136.72 24.34
C ALA A 251 -57.52 -136.22 24.40
N GLU A 252 -56.55 -137.04 23.99
CA GLU A 252 -55.13 -136.65 23.95
C GLU A 252 -54.83 -135.62 22.84
N ALA A 253 -55.57 -135.65 21.72
CA ALA A 253 -55.51 -134.61 20.69
C ALA A 253 -56.12 -133.29 21.18
N GLU A 254 -57.20 -133.33 21.97
CA GLU A 254 -57.78 -132.14 22.58
C GLU A 254 -56.88 -131.49 23.64
N THR A 255 -56.18 -132.26 24.47
CA THR A 255 -55.23 -131.69 25.44
C THR A 255 -54.07 -131.03 24.72
N LYS A 256 -53.44 -131.70 23.73
CA LYS A 256 -52.40 -131.10 22.89
C LYS A 256 -52.87 -129.84 22.17
N ARG A 257 -54.11 -129.81 21.66
CA ARG A 257 -54.70 -128.60 21.05
C ARG A 257 -54.86 -127.46 22.06
N LYS A 258 -55.27 -127.75 23.30
CA LYS A 258 -55.38 -126.74 24.38
C LYS A 258 -54.00 -126.21 24.80
N GLU A 259 -52.98 -127.06 24.85
CA GLU A 259 -51.59 -126.65 25.11
C GLU A 259 -51.03 -125.74 24.00
N ILE A 260 -51.24 -126.10 22.72
CA ILE A 260 -50.82 -125.27 21.57
C ILE A 260 -51.53 -123.90 21.59
N LEU A 261 -52.82 -123.85 21.92
CA LEU A 261 -53.54 -122.57 22.05
C LEU A 261 -53.04 -121.74 23.24
N ALA A 262 -52.72 -122.37 24.38
CA ALA A 262 -52.15 -121.67 25.52
C ALA A 262 -50.74 -121.13 25.24
N GLN A 263 -49.91 -121.88 24.49
CA GLN A 263 -48.60 -121.40 24.02
C GLN A 263 -48.74 -120.25 23.02
N ALA A 264 -49.69 -120.33 22.08
CA ALA A 264 -49.95 -119.24 21.13
C ALA A 264 -50.43 -117.96 21.83
N GLU A 265 -51.30 -118.07 22.84
CA GLU A 265 -51.68 -116.92 23.67
C GLU A 265 -50.51 -116.35 24.49
N ALA A 266 -49.63 -117.20 25.03
CA ALA A 266 -48.46 -116.75 25.78
C ALA A 266 -47.52 -115.95 24.87
N VAL A 267 -47.18 -116.47 23.70
CA VAL A 267 -46.36 -115.78 22.69
C VAL A 267 -47.01 -114.47 22.24
N SER A 268 -48.34 -114.43 22.04
CA SER A 268 -49.05 -113.19 21.70
C SER A 268 -48.90 -112.11 22.79
N ARG A 269 -48.94 -112.50 24.08
CA ARG A 269 -48.78 -111.56 25.20
C ARG A 269 -47.34 -111.05 25.33
N GLU A 270 -46.34 -111.89 25.04
CA GLU A 270 -44.93 -111.49 25.00
C GLU A 270 -44.65 -110.51 23.84
N ILE A 271 -45.27 -110.73 22.67
CA ILE A 271 -45.21 -109.81 21.53
C ILE A 271 -45.86 -108.46 21.89
N ASP A 272 -47.03 -108.45 22.53
CA ASP A 272 -47.67 -107.19 22.94
C ASP A 272 -46.87 -106.47 24.04
N GLN A 273 -46.27 -107.18 25.00
CA GLN A 273 -45.40 -106.57 26.02
C GLN A 273 -44.13 -105.96 25.42
N THR A 274 -43.44 -106.67 24.52
CA THR A 274 -42.26 -106.13 23.83
C THR A 274 -42.63 -104.94 22.93
N ARG A 275 -43.80 -104.95 22.29
CA ARG A 275 -44.31 -103.79 21.54
C ARG A 275 -44.56 -102.58 22.42
N ILE A 276 -45.17 -102.76 23.59
CA ILE A 276 -45.42 -101.68 24.57
C ILE A 276 -44.10 -101.12 25.12
N GLN A 277 -43.11 -101.97 25.41
CA GLN A 277 -41.78 -101.52 25.84
C GLN A 277 -41.09 -100.70 24.75
N ALA A 278 -41.06 -101.20 23.51
CA ALA A 278 -40.49 -100.48 22.37
C ALA A 278 -41.21 -99.14 22.08
N GLU A 279 -42.54 -99.09 22.16
CA GLU A 279 -43.31 -97.84 22.06
C GLU A 279 -42.94 -96.84 23.18
N SER A 280 -42.65 -97.32 24.39
CA SER A 280 -42.24 -96.48 25.52
C SER A 280 -40.81 -95.93 25.38
N GLU A 281 -39.86 -96.76 24.92
CA GLU A 281 -38.48 -96.36 24.67
C GLU A 281 -38.41 -95.36 23.50
N LEU A 282 -39.13 -95.63 22.40
CA LEU A 282 -39.26 -94.69 21.29
C LEU A 282 -39.86 -93.34 21.75
N GLY A 283 -40.80 -93.37 22.69
CA GLY A 283 -41.37 -92.18 23.32
C GLY A 283 -40.34 -91.34 24.09
N LEU A 284 -39.41 -91.98 24.79
CA LEU A 284 -38.29 -91.31 25.48
C LEU A 284 -37.32 -90.69 24.48
N TYR A 285 -36.90 -91.43 23.44
CA TYR A 285 -36.03 -90.88 22.40
C TYR A 285 -36.67 -89.71 21.64
N ILE A 286 -37.98 -89.75 21.38
CA ILE A 286 -38.72 -88.62 20.79
C ILE A 286 -38.76 -87.40 21.73
N ALA A 287 -38.87 -87.61 23.04
CA ALA A 287 -38.85 -86.52 24.02
C ALA A 287 -37.45 -85.88 24.14
N GLU A 288 -36.40 -86.70 24.15
CA GLU A 288 -35.01 -86.24 24.20
C GLU A 288 -34.62 -85.50 22.90
N ALA A 289 -34.97 -86.04 21.73
CA ALA A 289 -34.78 -85.37 20.44
C ALA A 289 -35.53 -84.02 20.37
N LYS A 290 -36.76 -83.94 20.88
CA LYS A 290 -37.50 -82.65 20.97
C LYS A 290 -36.81 -81.63 21.88
N LYS A 291 -36.20 -82.08 22.99
CA LYS A 291 -35.42 -81.19 23.87
C LYS A 291 -34.18 -80.67 23.16
N SER A 292 -33.44 -81.54 22.47
CA SER A 292 -32.26 -81.14 21.69
C SER A 292 -32.61 -80.18 20.53
N ILE A 293 -33.75 -80.39 19.86
CA ILE A 293 -34.27 -79.47 18.84
C ILE A 293 -34.61 -78.11 19.47
N ALA A 294 -35.31 -78.06 20.60
CA ALA A 294 -35.65 -76.80 21.27
C ALA A 294 -34.40 -76.03 21.78
N GLU A 295 -33.36 -76.75 22.22
CA GLU A 295 -32.08 -76.13 22.60
C GLU A 295 -31.33 -75.58 21.38
N ALA A 296 -31.38 -76.28 20.23
CA ALA A 296 -30.82 -75.79 18.97
C ALA A 296 -31.60 -74.59 18.39
N GLU A 297 -32.94 -74.61 18.44
CA GLU A 297 -33.80 -73.50 18.06
C GLU A 297 -33.51 -72.25 18.91
N LYS A 298 -33.34 -72.40 20.22
CA LYS A 298 -32.96 -71.29 21.11
C LYS A 298 -31.56 -70.72 20.80
N ALA A 299 -30.57 -71.58 20.52
CA ALA A 299 -29.25 -71.13 20.09
C ALA A 299 -29.30 -70.41 18.73
N GLN A 300 -30.20 -70.83 17.83
CA GLN A 300 -30.42 -70.15 16.56
C GLN A 300 -31.11 -68.79 16.75
N GLU A 301 -32.12 -68.67 17.62
CA GLU A 301 -32.71 -67.36 17.96
C GLU A 301 -31.68 -66.39 18.57
N GLU A 302 -30.78 -66.88 19.43
CA GLU A 302 -29.71 -66.06 20.03
C GLU A 302 -28.70 -65.61 18.97
N HIS A 303 -28.35 -66.48 18.01
CA HIS A 303 -27.54 -66.13 16.85
C HIS A 303 -28.24 -65.13 15.90
N GLU A 304 -29.54 -65.28 15.64
CA GLU A 304 -30.32 -64.36 14.81
C GLU A 304 -30.40 -62.96 15.43
N LYS A 305 -30.57 -62.86 16.76
CA LYS A 305 -30.49 -61.58 17.50
C LYS A 305 -29.10 -60.93 17.39
N LEU A 306 -28.03 -61.70 17.59
CA LEU A 306 -26.65 -61.21 17.38
C LEU A 306 -26.41 -60.76 15.93
N ALA A 307 -26.99 -61.44 14.94
CA ALA A 307 -26.91 -61.03 13.55
C ALA A 307 -27.68 -59.73 13.26
N GLU A 308 -28.85 -59.51 13.86
CA GLU A 308 -29.57 -58.22 13.79
C GLU A 308 -28.77 -57.10 14.46
N GLU A 309 -28.18 -57.32 15.63
CA GLU A 309 -27.33 -56.35 16.31
C GLU A 309 -26.09 -56.01 15.47
N ILE A 310 -25.38 -57.00 14.91
CA ILE A 310 -24.26 -56.78 13.98
C ILE A 310 -24.71 -55.98 12.75
N ASN A 311 -25.90 -56.24 12.20
CA ASN A 311 -26.44 -55.49 11.07
C ASN A 311 -26.72 -54.02 11.45
N GLN A 312 -27.34 -53.76 12.59
CA GLN A 312 -27.58 -52.39 13.10
C GLN A 312 -26.25 -51.65 13.34
N MET A 313 -25.28 -52.30 13.97
CA MET A 313 -23.94 -51.76 14.21
C MET A 313 -23.20 -51.49 12.89
N SER A 314 -23.39 -52.33 11.86
CA SER A 314 -22.82 -52.10 10.53
C SER A 314 -23.45 -50.91 9.81
N ALA A 315 -24.75 -50.66 10.03
CA ALA A 315 -25.45 -49.49 9.50
C ALA A 315 -24.97 -48.21 10.19
N GLN A 316 -24.88 -48.21 11.53
CA GLN A 316 -24.30 -47.10 12.29
C GLN A 316 -22.84 -46.81 11.88
N LYS A 317 -22.01 -47.86 11.73
CA LYS A 317 -20.65 -47.71 11.22
C LYS A 317 -20.63 -47.04 9.85
N LYS A 318 -21.56 -47.39 8.96
CA LYS A 318 -21.66 -46.79 7.63
C LYS A 318 -22.09 -45.32 7.70
N GLU A 319 -23.05 -44.96 8.55
CA GLU A 319 -23.44 -43.56 8.79
C GLU A 319 -22.24 -42.74 9.30
N ILE A 320 -21.47 -43.27 10.24
CA ILE A 320 -20.25 -42.63 10.76
C ILE A 320 -19.13 -42.54 9.68
N GLU A 321 -19.02 -43.53 8.79
CA GLU A 321 -18.11 -43.48 7.64
C GLU A 321 -18.54 -42.44 6.59
N ASP A 322 -19.84 -42.28 6.34
CA ASP A 322 -20.39 -41.22 5.48
C ASP A 322 -20.21 -39.83 6.12
N GLU A 323 -20.36 -39.68 7.44
CA GLU A 323 -20.00 -38.46 8.18
C GLU A 323 -18.51 -38.15 8.11
N TYR A 324 -17.64 -39.16 8.29
CA TYR A 324 -16.18 -39.03 8.14
C TYR A 324 -15.80 -38.51 6.75
N MET A 325 -16.41 -39.07 5.70
CA MET A 325 -16.21 -38.60 4.32
C MET A 325 -16.65 -37.13 4.16
N GLN A 326 -17.82 -36.74 4.69
CA GLN A 326 -18.29 -35.36 4.63
C GLN A 326 -17.39 -34.37 5.39
N ILE A 327 -16.84 -34.77 6.55
CA ILE A 327 -15.91 -33.93 7.33
C ILE A 327 -14.54 -33.86 6.63
N SER A 328 -14.08 -34.97 6.04
CA SER A 328 -12.86 -35.00 5.22
C SER A 328 -12.96 -34.08 4.00
N ASP A 329 -14.07 -34.13 3.26
CA ASP A 329 -14.35 -33.22 2.14
C ASP A 329 -14.40 -31.75 2.57
N LYS A 330 -15.02 -31.46 3.73
CA LYS A 330 -15.04 -30.10 4.31
C LYS A 330 -13.63 -29.65 4.71
N LEU A 331 -12.81 -30.53 5.30
CA LEU A 331 -11.42 -30.22 5.64
C LEU A 331 -10.60 -29.96 4.36
N GLN A 332 -10.76 -30.78 3.32
CA GLN A 332 -10.03 -30.56 2.06
C GLN A 332 -10.43 -29.23 1.42
N LYS A 333 -11.74 -28.93 1.31
CA LYS A 333 -12.22 -27.64 0.78
C LYS A 333 -11.73 -26.47 1.62
N ALA A 334 -11.77 -26.58 2.95
CA ALA A 334 -11.22 -25.56 3.83
C ALA A 334 -9.69 -25.41 3.68
N GLN A 335 -8.95 -26.48 3.36
CA GLN A 335 -7.52 -26.39 3.07
C GLN A 335 -7.26 -25.72 1.70
N GLU A 336 -8.06 -26.02 0.68
CA GLU A 336 -8.00 -25.38 -0.64
C GLU A 336 -8.36 -23.89 -0.57
N GLU A 337 -9.47 -23.53 0.12
CA GLU A 337 -9.88 -22.15 0.38
C GLU A 337 -8.80 -21.39 1.18
N ASN A 338 -8.25 -21.99 2.25
CA ASN A 338 -7.16 -21.37 2.99
C ASN A 338 -5.89 -21.19 2.12
N ALA A 339 -5.54 -22.16 1.27
CA ALA A 339 -4.40 -22.04 0.36
C ALA A 339 -4.59 -20.91 -0.67
N LEU A 340 -5.81 -20.73 -1.18
CA LEU A 340 -6.17 -19.59 -2.04
C LEU A 340 -6.06 -18.27 -1.28
N ILE A 341 -6.63 -18.18 -0.07
CA ILE A 341 -6.53 -16.98 0.79
C ILE A 341 -5.07 -16.63 1.11
N PHE A 342 -4.22 -17.63 1.39
CA PHE A 342 -2.78 -17.40 1.60
C PHE A 342 -2.07 -16.94 0.32
N ALA A 343 -2.38 -17.53 -0.84
CA ALA A 343 -1.81 -17.11 -2.12
C ALA A 343 -2.21 -15.67 -2.50
N ASP A 344 -3.48 -15.31 -2.30
CA ASP A 344 -3.99 -13.95 -2.55
C ASP A 344 -3.39 -12.94 -1.57
N ALA A 345 -3.26 -13.29 -0.28
CA ALA A 345 -2.64 -12.43 0.73
C ALA A 345 -1.12 -12.27 0.51
N GLU A 346 -0.41 -13.32 0.08
CA GLU A 346 1.01 -13.25 -0.26
C GLU A 346 1.23 -12.45 -1.54
N LYS A 347 0.35 -12.59 -2.54
CA LYS A 347 0.34 -11.76 -3.75
C LYS A 347 0.11 -10.28 -3.41
N ALA A 348 -0.90 -9.96 -2.62
CA ALA A 348 -1.17 -8.59 -2.18
C ALA A 348 0.00 -8.00 -1.36
N ARG A 349 0.65 -8.80 -0.51
CA ARG A 349 1.86 -8.37 0.22
C ARG A 349 3.02 -8.07 -0.72
N ASN A 350 3.22 -8.89 -1.76
CA ASN A 350 4.29 -8.69 -2.73
C ASN A 350 4.01 -7.48 -3.63
N GLU A 351 2.77 -7.29 -4.08
CA GLU A 351 2.33 -6.08 -4.81
C GLU A 351 2.53 -4.81 -3.98
N ALA A 352 2.21 -4.83 -2.68
CA ALA A 352 2.45 -3.71 -1.78
C ALA A 352 3.95 -3.45 -1.51
N LEU A 353 4.79 -4.50 -1.49
CA LEU A 353 6.24 -4.37 -1.39
C LEU A 353 6.84 -3.77 -2.67
N GLU A 354 6.44 -4.26 -3.85
CA GLU A 354 6.87 -3.72 -5.14
C GLU A 354 6.45 -2.26 -5.31
N GLU A 355 5.22 -1.89 -4.90
CA GLU A 355 4.79 -0.49 -4.92
C GLU A 355 5.55 0.37 -3.89
N SER A 356 5.86 -0.16 -2.70
CA SER A 356 6.71 0.54 -1.72
C SER A 356 8.13 0.78 -2.24
N GLU A 357 8.75 -0.21 -2.90
CA GLU A 357 10.07 -0.06 -3.53
C GLU A 357 10.03 0.90 -4.71
N ARG A 358 8.99 0.83 -5.55
CA ARG A 358 8.76 1.80 -6.64
C ARG A 358 8.66 3.23 -6.10
N LEU A 359 7.80 3.49 -5.12
CA LEU A 359 7.64 4.81 -4.50
C LEU A 359 8.94 5.30 -3.84
N LYS A 360 9.72 4.41 -3.21
CA LYS A 360 11.06 4.75 -2.69
C LYS A 360 12.01 5.13 -3.82
N SER A 361 12.05 4.37 -4.91
CA SER A 361 12.90 4.69 -6.07
C SER A 361 12.52 6.03 -6.72
N GLU A 362 11.23 6.28 -6.92
CA GLU A 362 10.69 7.54 -7.44
C GLU A 362 11.08 8.70 -6.50
N ALA A 363 10.88 8.55 -5.19
CA ALA A 363 11.30 9.56 -4.20
C ALA A 363 12.82 9.80 -4.20
N THR A 364 13.66 8.76 -4.32
CA THR A 364 15.12 8.95 -4.42
C THR A 364 15.53 9.66 -5.70
N THR A 365 14.92 9.33 -6.86
CA THR A 365 15.24 10.02 -8.12
C THR A 365 14.80 11.49 -8.13
N LEU A 366 13.65 11.81 -7.51
CA LEU A 366 13.22 13.20 -7.29
C LEU A 366 14.18 13.97 -6.36
N LEU A 367 14.71 13.30 -5.33
CA LEU A 367 15.66 13.89 -4.39
C LEU A 367 17.02 14.14 -5.07
N GLU A 368 17.52 13.19 -5.87
CA GLU A 368 18.72 13.36 -6.70
C GLU A 368 18.55 14.47 -7.74
N GLN A 369 17.39 14.57 -8.41
CA GLN A 369 17.08 15.66 -9.34
C GLN A 369 17.08 17.02 -8.63
N ALA A 370 16.43 17.12 -7.46
CA ALA A 370 16.41 18.35 -6.67
C ALA A 370 17.82 18.75 -6.18
N GLN A 371 18.67 17.77 -5.83
CA GLN A 371 20.08 18.03 -5.50
C GLN A 371 20.86 18.52 -6.72
N GLN A 372 20.72 17.88 -7.90
CA GLN A 372 21.38 18.32 -9.13
C GLN A 372 20.93 19.73 -9.57
N GLU A 373 19.64 20.06 -9.45
CA GLU A 373 19.16 21.42 -9.69
C GLU A 373 19.75 22.44 -8.71
N ALA A 374 19.87 22.08 -7.43
CA ALA A 374 20.47 22.96 -6.42
C ALA A 374 21.98 23.18 -6.69
N GLU A 375 22.71 22.12 -7.06
CA GLU A 375 24.12 22.20 -7.47
C GLU A 375 24.30 23.02 -8.75
N GLN A 376 23.43 22.87 -9.75
CA GLN A 376 23.45 23.69 -10.96
C GLN A 376 23.21 25.17 -10.64
N LYS A 377 22.19 25.49 -9.84
CA LYS A 377 21.90 26.87 -9.40
C LYS A 377 23.05 27.46 -8.57
N LEU A 378 23.70 26.67 -7.72
CA LEU A 378 24.92 27.09 -6.99
C LEU A 378 26.10 27.32 -7.95
N ALA A 379 26.29 26.46 -8.95
CA ALA A 379 27.35 26.63 -9.95
C ALA A 379 27.13 27.87 -10.83
N GLU A 380 25.89 28.12 -11.27
CA GLU A 380 25.48 29.33 -11.99
C GLU A 380 25.70 30.59 -11.15
N SER A 381 25.24 30.59 -9.90
CA SER A 381 25.49 31.66 -8.94
C SER A 381 26.99 31.92 -8.72
N SER A 382 27.80 30.85 -8.66
CA SER A 382 29.25 30.98 -8.54
C SER A 382 29.93 31.59 -9.77
N LYS A 383 29.43 31.27 -10.99
CA LYS A 383 29.90 31.87 -12.24
C LYS A 383 29.50 33.33 -12.36
N LEU A 384 28.24 33.65 -12.04
CA LEU A 384 27.75 35.02 -12.03
C LEU A 384 28.54 35.87 -11.03
N LYS A 385 28.87 35.32 -9.85
CA LYS A 385 29.75 35.98 -8.90
C LYS A 385 31.15 36.23 -9.49
N GLN A 386 31.77 35.23 -10.13
CA GLN A 386 33.08 35.40 -10.77
C GLN A 386 33.05 36.46 -11.88
N GLU A 387 31.97 36.52 -12.66
CA GLU A 387 31.77 37.54 -13.70
C GLU A 387 31.62 38.94 -13.10
N ILE A 388 30.83 39.08 -12.02
CA ILE A 388 30.70 40.34 -11.26
C ILE A 388 32.06 40.74 -10.68
N ASP A 389 32.78 39.82 -10.02
CA ASP A 389 34.11 40.08 -9.46
C ASP A 389 35.10 40.53 -10.57
N MET A 390 35.03 39.95 -11.78
CA MET A 390 35.80 40.42 -12.94
C MET A 390 35.39 41.81 -13.42
N GLN A 391 34.10 42.12 -13.51
CA GLN A 391 33.60 43.44 -13.90
C GLN A 391 33.98 44.52 -12.86
N VAL A 392 33.89 44.20 -11.56
CA VAL A 392 34.34 45.07 -10.48
C VAL A 392 35.85 45.32 -10.58
N ASN A 393 36.67 44.29 -10.78
CA ASN A 393 38.12 44.47 -10.93
C ASN A 393 38.49 45.29 -12.18
N ALA A 394 37.75 45.14 -13.29
CA ALA A 394 37.93 45.98 -14.47
C ALA A 394 37.58 47.45 -14.20
N LEU A 395 36.46 47.72 -13.52
CA LEU A 395 36.05 49.07 -13.10
C LEU A 395 37.04 49.70 -12.11
N VAL A 396 37.62 48.92 -11.20
CA VAL A 396 38.68 49.40 -10.30
C VAL A 396 39.93 49.78 -11.10
N ALA A 397 40.38 48.94 -12.03
CA ALA A 397 41.54 49.24 -12.87
C ALA A 397 41.32 50.49 -13.77
N ASP A 398 40.13 50.65 -14.34
CA ASP A 398 39.77 51.87 -15.09
C ASP A 398 39.72 53.10 -14.17
N PHE A 399 39.26 52.96 -12.92
CA PHE A 399 39.24 54.04 -11.94
C PHE A 399 40.66 54.44 -11.48
N GLU A 400 41.54 53.47 -11.20
CA GLU A 400 42.95 53.69 -10.88
C GLU A 400 43.67 54.42 -12.02
N LYS A 401 43.46 53.97 -13.27
CA LYS A 401 44.02 54.62 -14.47
C LYS A 401 43.45 56.02 -14.69
N ALA A 402 42.16 56.25 -14.41
CA ALA A 402 41.58 57.59 -14.43
C ALA A 402 42.20 58.48 -13.34
N GLN A 403 42.45 57.95 -12.14
CA GLN A 403 43.14 58.66 -11.06
C GLN A 403 44.57 59.03 -11.45
N GLU A 404 45.36 58.11 -12.00
CA GLU A 404 46.73 58.37 -12.50
C GLU A 404 46.74 59.49 -13.57
N ASN A 405 45.79 59.46 -14.51
CA ASN A 405 45.63 60.53 -15.50
C ASN A 405 45.30 61.88 -14.84
N TYR A 406 44.38 61.92 -13.86
CA TYR A 406 44.05 63.16 -13.15
C TYR A 406 45.21 63.68 -12.30
N GLU A 407 46.02 62.80 -11.68
CA GLU A 407 47.22 63.17 -10.94
C GLU A 407 48.30 63.73 -11.88
N THR A 408 48.44 63.14 -13.07
CA THR A 408 49.33 63.64 -14.13
C THR A 408 48.89 65.01 -14.65
N GLU A 409 47.61 65.20 -14.98
CA GLU A 409 47.06 66.51 -15.38
C GLU A 409 47.18 67.56 -14.27
N THR A 410 46.94 67.18 -13.01
CA THR A 410 47.08 68.10 -11.86
C THR A 410 48.54 68.52 -11.68
N SER A 411 49.49 67.59 -11.88
CA SER A 411 50.92 67.87 -11.83
C SER A 411 51.33 68.83 -12.96
N ARG A 412 50.88 68.57 -14.19
CA ARG A 412 51.13 69.46 -15.35
C ARG A 412 50.54 70.86 -15.15
N MET A 413 49.31 70.98 -14.65
CA MET A 413 48.71 72.28 -14.32
C MET A 413 49.45 73.00 -13.17
N SER A 414 50.03 72.26 -12.22
CA SER A 414 50.88 72.83 -11.17
C SER A 414 52.18 73.40 -11.74
N GLU A 415 52.81 72.71 -12.69
CA GLU A 415 53.98 73.19 -13.43
C GLU A 415 53.64 74.44 -14.26
N GLU A 416 52.58 74.40 -15.07
CA GLU A 416 52.07 75.55 -15.84
C GLU A 416 51.77 76.77 -14.94
N LEU A 417 51.19 76.56 -13.76
CA LEU A 417 50.94 77.63 -12.78
C LEU A 417 52.22 78.20 -12.17
N ASN A 418 53.24 77.38 -11.95
CA ASN A 418 54.54 77.84 -11.44
C ASN A 418 55.33 78.61 -12.51
N GLU A 419 55.27 78.17 -13.78
CA GLU A 419 55.84 78.91 -14.91
C GLU A 419 55.13 80.26 -15.11
N ALA A 420 53.79 80.28 -15.09
CA ALA A 420 53.01 81.51 -15.16
C ALA A 420 53.34 82.48 -14.00
N ARG A 421 53.56 81.96 -12.78
CA ARG A 421 54.02 82.77 -11.63
C ARG A 421 55.41 83.35 -11.86
N ALA A 422 56.36 82.57 -12.39
CA ALA A 422 57.70 83.06 -12.72
C ALA A 422 57.66 84.18 -13.78
N ILE A 423 56.89 84.00 -14.85
CA ILE A 423 56.69 85.01 -15.90
C ILE A 423 56.09 86.30 -15.32
N ILE A 424 55.11 86.20 -14.41
CA ILE A 424 54.53 87.36 -13.72
C ILE A 424 55.55 88.07 -12.82
N GLU A 425 56.40 87.31 -12.12
CA GLU A 425 57.43 87.89 -11.25
C GLU A 425 58.54 88.60 -12.05
N ASP A 426 59.00 88.00 -13.15
CA ASP A 426 60.00 88.61 -14.02
C ASP A 426 59.43 89.81 -14.79
N SER A 427 58.14 89.78 -15.17
CA SER A 427 57.43 90.96 -15.69
C SER A 427 57.39 92.11 -14.67
N LYS A 428 57.21 91.80 -13.37
CA LYS A 428 57.27 92.80 -12.29
C LYS A 428 58.69 93.34 -12.06
N LYS A 429 59.73 92.52 -12.21
CA LYS A 429 61.14 92.97 -12.15
C LYS A 429 61.47 93.88 -13.33
N ALA A 430 61.04 93.51 -14.55
CA ALA A 430 61.22 94.33 -15.75
C ALA A 430 60.52 95.69 -15.63
N LEU A 431 59.27 95.72 -15.15
CA LEU A 431 58.55 96.97 -14.87
C LEU A 431 59.30 97.88 -13.89
N LYS A 432 59.81 97.34 -12.78
CA LYS A 432 60.62 98.10 -11.82
C LYS A 432 61.94 98.60 -12.41
N SER A 433 62.58 97.82 -13.28
CA SER A 433 63.81 98.24 -13.97
C SER A 433 63.53 99.42 -14.90
N ALA A 434 62.43 99.37 -15.66
CA ALA A 434 62.01 100.46 -16.55
C ALA A 434 61.58 101.72 -15.77
N GLU A 435 60.96 101.56 -14.59
CA GLU A 435 60.64 102.66 -13.68
C GLU A 435 61.90 103.37 -13.17
N VAL A 436 62.91 102.61 -12.73
CA VAL A 436 64.21 103.16 -12.30
C VAL A 436 64.97 103.83 -13.45
N GLU A 437 64.97 103.25 -14.65
CA GLU A 437 65.57 103.88 -15.84
C GLU A 437 64.88 105.21 -16.21
N ALA A 438 63.55 105.28 -16.09
CA ALA A 438 62.80 106.51 -16.32
C ALA A 438 63.14 107.59 -15.27
N GLU A 439 63.27 107.24 -13.99
CA GLU A 439 63.71 108.18 -12.94
C GLU A 439 65.12 108.74 -13.21
N VAL A 440 66.06 107.91 -13.65
CA VAL A 440 67.42 108.35 -14.01
C VAL A 440 67.41 109.34 -15.18
N ILE A 441 66.61 109.09 -16.22
CA ILE A 441 66.46 110.00 -17.37
C ILE A 441 65.89 111.36 -16.93
N ILE A 442 64.89 111.36 -16.04
CA ILE A 442 64.30 112.59 -15.49
C ILE A 442 65.35 113.37 -14.69
N PHE A 443 66.09 112.71 -13.81
CA PHE A 443 67.13 113.33 -12.97
C PHE A 443 68.28 113.95 -13.80
N GLU A 444 68.70 113.29 -14.88
CA GLU A 444 69.69 113.86 -15.81
C GLU A 444 69.17 115.11 -16.55
N ALA A 445 67.90 115.12 -16.95
CA ALA A 445 67.28 116.26 -17.60
C ALA A 445 67.22 117.49 -16.67
N GLU A 446 66.84 117.29 -15.40
CA GLU A 446 66.82 118.35 -14.39
C GLU A 446 68.21 118.94 -14.13
N LYS A 447 69.24 118.08 -14.05
CA LYS A 447 70.64 118.52 -13.84
C LYS A 447 71.18 119.41 -14.97
N ARG A 448 70.75 119.16 -16.22
CA ARG A 448 71.07 120.02 -17.38
C ARG A 448 70.27 121.32 -17.37
N ALA A 449 69.03 121.32 -16.86
CA ALA A 449 68.20 122.51 -16.77
C ALA A 449 68.70 123.53 -15.71
N ILE A 450 69.30 123.04 -14.61
CA ILE A 450 69.86 123.91 -13.55
C ILE A 450 71.15 124.59 -14.03
N THR A 451 72.08 123.84 -14.64
CA THR A 451 73.36 124.39 -15.14
C THR A 451 73.18 125.44 -16.24
N LEU A 452 72.14 125.31 -17.08
CA LEU A 452 71.79 126.32 -18.10
C LEU A 452 71.12 127.58 -17.52
N LYS A 453 70.57 127.55 -16.30
CA LYS A 453 69.95 128.72 -15.66
C LYS A 453 70.95 129.65 -14.98
N GLU A 454 72.06 129.14 -14.47
CA GLU A 454 73.05 129.95 -13.72
C GLU A 454 73.95 130.81 -14.63
N GLN A 455 74.16 130.42 -15.90
CA GLN A 455 74.98 131.20 -16.86
C GLN A 455 74.20 132.31 -17.59
N ALA A 456 72.87 132.37 -17.49
CA ALA A 456 72.03 133.17 -18.38
C ALA A 456 71.53 134.52 -17.80
N ILE A 457 71.89 134.88 -16.57
CA ILE A 457 71.28 136.01 -15.82
C ILE A 457 72.22 137.23 -15.67
N SER A 458 73.51 137.13 -16.01
CA SER A 458 74.48 138.19 -15.71
C SER A 458 74.37 139.42 -16.62
N GLU A 459 74.37 139.27 -17.95
CA GLU A 459 74.59 140.41 -18.85
C GLU A 459 73.78 140.40 -20.16
N SER A 460 73.15 141.56 -20.42
CA SER A 460 73.27 142.35 -21.67
C SER A 460 72.00 142.61 -22.46
N GLU A 461 71.36 141.61 -23.08
CA GLU A 461 70.63 141.83 -24.34
C GLU A 461 69.12 141.48 -24.31
N LYS A 462 68.19 142.43 -24.08
CA LYS A 462 68.07 143.80 -24.63
C LYS A 462 67.91 143.88 -26.16
N GLY A 463 67.51 142.76 -26.79
CA GLY A 463 66.98 142.73 -28.16
C GLY A 463 65.66 141.97 -28.31
N LYS A 464 65.46 140.88 -27.54
CA LYS A 464 64.24 140.05 -27.63
C LYS A 464 62.96 140.73 -27.16
N MET A 465 63.07 141.84 -26.41
CA MET A 465 61.90 142.61 -25.96
C MET A 465 61.34 143.56 -27.05
N GLU A 466 62.05 143.83 -28.16
CA GLU A 466 61.60 144.83 -29.14
C GLU A 466 60.89 144.26 -30.39
N LYS A 467 61.13 143.00 -30.76
CA LYS A 467 60.49 142.37 -31.93
C LYS A 467 59.35 141.41 -31.60
N LEU A 468 59.45 140.65 -30.51
CA LEU A 468 58.36 139.73 -30.13
C LEU A 468 57.15 140.46 -29.51
N MET A 469 57.35 141.70 -29.03
CA MET A 469 56.25 142.66 -28.78
C MET A 469 55.41 142.90 -30.04
N LYS A 470 56.05 143.22 -31.18
CA LYS A 470 55.31 143.51 -32.44
C LYS A 470 54.55 142.31 -32.99
N GLU A 471 55.12 141.11 -32.86
CA GLU A 471 54.47 139.88 -33.33
C GLU A 471 53.30 139.48 -32.41
N LYS A 472 53.41 139.75 -31.10
CA LYS A 472 52.30 139.63 -30.15
C LYS A 472 51.23 140.70 -30.36
N ASP A 473 51.60 141.95 -30.64
CA ASP A 473 50.63 143.02 -30.90
C ASP A 473 49.79 142.74 -32.15
N GLN A 474 50.39 142.19 -33.21
CA GLN A 474 49.66 141.86 -34.44
C GLN A 474 48.74 140.62 -34.26
N GLN A 475 49.17 139.60 -33.51
CA GLN A 475 48.30 138.49 -33.10
C GLN A 475 47.17 138.93 -32.13
N ILE A 476 47.41 139.94 -31.29
CA ILE A 476 46.37 140.58 -30.47
C ILE A 476 45.39 141.34 -31.36
N GLN A 477 45.84 141.94 -32.48
CA GLN A 477 45.01 142.71 -33.39
C GLN A 477 44.03 141.83 -34.18
N GLU A 478 44.47 140.69 -34.73
CA GLU A 478 43.58 139.72 -35.39
C GLU A 478 42.63 139.02 -34.39
N MET A 479 43.12 138.70 -33.18
CA MET A 479 42.26 138.24 -32.07
C MET A 479 41.22 139.30 -31.64
N SER A 480 41.48 140.60 -31.88
CA SER A 480 40.52 141.68 -31.57
C SER A 480 39.39 141.78 -32.61
N GLU A 481 39.63 141.40 -33.86
CA GLU A 481 38.61 141.36 -34.91
C GLU A 481 37.80 140.06 -34.84
N ALA A 482 38.45 138.92 -34.56
CA ALA A 482 37.76 137.68 -34.19
C ALA A 482 36.88 137.85 -32.93
N LYS A 483 37.32 138.67 -31.96
CA LYS A 483 36.50 139.06 -30.81
C LYS A 483 35.32 139.96 -31.22
N LYS A 484 35.48 140.93 -32.13
CA LYS A 484 34.37 141.79 -32.58
C LYS A 484 33.28 141.04 -33.34
N ASP A 485 33.62 140.03 -34.13
CA ASP A 485 32.62 139.19 -34.80
C ASP A 485 32.04 138.10 -33.87
N ALA A 486 32.73 137.75 -32.79
CA ALA A 486 32.12 137.03 -31.65
C ALA A 486 31.15 137.94 -30.88
N ASP A 487 31.51 139.19 -30.59
CA ASP A 487 30.67 140.16 -29.87
C ASP A 487 29.41 140.53 -30.69
N LYS A 488 29.48 140.60 -32.03
CA LYS A 488 28.27 140.72 -32.89
C LYS A 488 27.40 139.47 -32.92
N LYS A 489 27.98 138.27 -32.77
CA LYS A 489 27.20 137.03 -32.62
C LYS A 489 26.63 136.89 -31.22
N ILE A 490 27.30 137.43 -30.20
CA ILE A 490 26.80 137.51 -28.83
C ILE A 490 25.64 138.51 -28.77
N SER A 491 25.71 139.70 -29.38
CA SER A 491 24.56 140.62 -29.41
C SER A 491 23.36 140.04 -30.18
N LEU A 492 23.59 139.26 -31.24
CA LEU A 492 22.52 138.56 -31.97
C LEU A 492 21.92 137.39 -31.17
N LEU A 493 22.71 136.76 -30.29
CA LEU A 493 22.26 135.69 -29.39
C LEU A 493 21.62 136.24 -28.11
N GLU A 494 22.01 137.43 -27.64
CA GLU A 494 21.39 138.13 -26.52
C GLU A 494 19.99 138.64 -26.89
N GLU A 495 19.79 139.11 -28.12
CA GLU A 495 18.46 139.44 -28.66
C GLU A 495 17.57 138.18 -28.78
N GLN A 496 18.14 137.03 -29.15
CA GLN A 496 17.43 135.73 -29.18
C GLN A 496 17.19 135.10 -27.79
N ILE A 497 18.03 135.42 -26.79
CA ILE A 497 17.88 134.96 -25.41
C ILE A 497 16.81 135.77 -24.66
N GLU A 498 16.58 137.03 -25.02
CA GLU A 498 15.47 137.83 -24.48
C GLU A 498 14.11 137.37 -25.06
N ASP A 499 14.05 136.96 -26.33
CA ASP A 499 12.86 136.33 -26.91
C ASP A 499 12.60 134.91 -26.36
N LEU A 500 13.65 134.12 -26.07
CA LEU A 500 13.50 132.82 -25.40
C LEU A 500 13.13 132.95 -23.91
N ARG A 501 13.39 134.09 -23.28
CA ARG A 501 12.90 134.41 -21.92
C ARG A 501 11.40 134.74 -21.86
N LYS A 502 10.78 135.11 -22.99
CA LYS A 502 9.30 135.14 -23.11
C LYS A 502 8.68 133.76 -23.34
N ALA A 503 9.45 132.76 -23.75
CA ALA A 503 8.95 131.42 -24.08
C ALA A 503 8.95 130.42 -22.90
N ILE A 504 9.37 130.83 -21.70
CA ILE A 504 9.27 130.04 -20.45
C ILE A 504 8.15 130.56 -19.53
N GLU A 505 7.25 131.41 -20.04
CA GLU A 505 6.01 131.82 -19.33
C GLU A 505 4.72 131.34 -20.02
N ASP A 506 4.80 130.31 -20.88
CA ASP A 506 3.64 129.46 -21.17
C ASP A 506 4.04 127.98 -21.35
N ILE A 507 4.17 127.33 -20.18
CA ILE A 507 3.94 125.89 -19.97
C ILE A 507 4.92 124.95 -20.69
N ARG A 508 6.03 124.48 -20.10
CA ARG A 508 6.15 123.74 -18.81
C ARG A 508 5.28 122.47 -18.76
N LEU A 509 5.61 121.43 -19.52
CA LEU A 509 5.48 120.01 -19.10
C LEU A 509 6.15 119.00 -20.07
N MET A 510 7.37 118.58 -19.70
CA MET A 510 7.96 117.23 -19.84
C MET A 510 8.01 116.52 -21.22
N GLY A 511 9.23 116.50 -21.80
CA GLY A 511 10.01 115.28 -22.04
C GLY A 511 9.48 114.20 -23.02
N PRO A 512 10.07 114.05 -24.22
CA PRO A 512 9.75 112.97 -25.16
C PRO A 512 10.69 111.76 -25.09
N SER A 513 10.15 110.58 -25.45
CA SER A 513 10.83 109.41 -26.09
C SER A 513 11.96 108.68 -25.33
N SER A 514 12.19 107.37 -25.43
CA SER A 514 11.49 106.20 -26.01
C SER A 514 12.27 104.92 -25.56
N SER A 515 11.88 103.65 -25.73
CA SER A 515 10.74 102.93 -26.34
C SER A 515 10.62 101.53 -25.69
N GLY A 516 9.46 100.87 -25.73
CA GLY A 516 9.34 99.47 -25.29
C GLY A 516 8.02 98.82 -25.72
N SER A 517 8.11 97.63 -26.34
CA SER A 517 6.98 96.91 -26.94
C SER A 517 5.87 96.58 -25.94
N ALA A 518 4.62 96.86 -26.30
CA ALA A 518 3.46 96.49 -25.49
C ALA A 518 3.20 94.97 -25.61
N TYR A 519 3.45 94.24 -24.52
CA TYR A 519 2.88 92.90 -24.34
C TYR A 519 1.47 93.06 -23.74
N GLU A 520 0.47 92.47 -24.38
CA GLU A 520 -0.86 92.34 -23.75
C GLU A 520 -0.76 91.49 -22.49
N ALA A 521 -1.45 91.91 -21.43
CA ALA A 521 -1.54 91.11 -20.21
C ALA A 521 -2.37 89.87 -20.50
N MET A 522 -1.73 88.70 -20.47
CA MET A 522 -2.40 87.41 -20.55
C MET A 522 -2.71 86.92 -19.12
N ASP A 523 -3.92 86.42 -18.92
CA ASP A 523 -4.22 85.59 -17.75
C ASP A 523 -3.82 84.14 -18.09
N TYR A 524 -3.23 83.46 -17.11
CA TYR A 524 -2.83 82.06 -17.20
C TYR A 524 -3.56 81.24 -16.15
N GLU A 525 -4.05 80.08 -16.53
CA GLU A 525 -4.69 79.13 -15.63
C GLU A 525 -4.13 77.72 -15.86
N VAL A 526 -4.00 76.95 -14.79
CA VAL A 526 -3.32 75.65 -14.80
C VAL A 526 -4.28 74.57 -14.33
N GLU A 527 -4.46 73.56 -15.17
CA GLU A 527 -5.25 72.36 -14.87
C GLU A 527 -4.31 71.17 -14.71
N THR A 528 -4.60 70.27 -13.77
CA THR A 528 -3.80 69.07 -13.50
C THR A 528 -4.65 67.81 -13.64
N ILE A 529 -4.22 66.90 -14.50
CA ILE A 529 -4.86 65.61 -14.74
C ILE A 529 -3.97 64.52 -14.13
N GLN A 530 -4.46 63.79 -13.14
CA GLN A 530 -3.79 62.60 -12.61
C GLN A 530 -3.82 61.48 -13.67
N HIS A 531 -2.76 60.69 -13.76
CA HIS A 531 -2.80 59.46 -14.56
C HIS A 531 -3.77 58.45 -13.91
N ASN A 532 -4.28 57.52 -14.72
CA ASN A 532 -5.11 56.43 -14.22
C ASN A 532 -4.27 55.43 -13.42
N VAL A 533 -4.91 54.45 -12.78
CA VAL A 533 -4.24 53.42 -11.95
C VAL A 533 -3.25 52.55 -12.74
N SER A 534 -3.30 52.58 -14.08
CA SER A 534 -2.40 51.86 -14.98
C SER A 534 -1.19 52.70 -15.41
N GLY A 535 -1.08 53.95 -14.96
CA GLY A 535 0.00 54.86 -15.35
C GLY A 535 -0.18 55.51 -16.72
N GLU A 536 -1.38 55.42 -17.32
CA GLU A 536 -1.69 56.10 -18.58
C GLU A 536 -2.45 57.42 -18.33
N VAL A 537 -2.27 58.39 -19.23
CA VAL A 537 -2.98 59.67 -19.16
C VAL A 537 -4.48 59.44 -19.40
N ASP A 538 -5.35 59.98 -18.53
CA ASP A 538 -6.80 59.97 -18.77
C ASP A 538 -7.15 60.90 -19.96
N ALA A 539 -7.17 60.31 -21.16
CA ALA A 539 -7.51 60.98 -22.40
C ALA A 539 -8.96 61.52 -22.42
N ALA A 540 -9.88 60.90 -21.67
CA ALA A 540 -11.27 61.35 -21.58
C ALA A 540 -11.39 62.61 -20.70
N ALA A 541 -10.69 62.65 -19.57
CA ALA A 541 -10.57 63.85 -18.75
C ALA A 541 -9.87 64.99 -19.52
N MET A 542 -8.79 64.68 -20.26
CA MET A 542 -8.09 65.68 -21.07
C MET A 542 -8.96 66.27 -22.17
N ALA A 543 -9.66 65.43 -22.95
CA ALA A 543 -10.57 65.87 -23.99
C ALA A 543 -11.72 66.73 -23.42
N LYS A 544 -12.22 66.40 -22.22
CA LYS A 544 -13.26 67.17 -21.52
C LYS A 544 -12.74 68.55 -21.07
N ILE A 545 -11.56 68.63 -20.47
CA ILE A 545 -10.96 69.89 -20.01
C ILE A 545 -10.63 70.80 -21.22
N LEU A 546 -10.00 70.25 -22.27
CA LEU A 546 -9.76 70.97 -23.52
C LEU A 546 -11.06 71.51 -24.13
N SER A 547 -12.11 70.70 -24.19
CA SER A 547 -13.41 71.11 -24.74
C SER A 547 -14.12 72.15 -23.89
N SER A 548 -13.92 72.17 -22.56
CA SER A 548 -14.48 73.20 -21.68
C SER A 548 -13.71 74.51 -21.84
N ARG A 549 -12.38 74.48 -21.66
CA ARG A 549 -11.51 75.66 -21.72
C ARG A 549 -11.55 76.34 -23.09
N ALA A 550 -11.65 75.57 -24.18
CA ALA A 550 -11.84 76.12 -25.52
C ALA A 550 -13.20 76.85 -25.69
N LYS A 551 -14.29 76.37 -25.09
CA LYS A 551 -15.59 77.08 -25.09
C LYS A 551 -15.52 78.39 -24.31
N ASP A 552 -14.76 78.40 -23.22
CA ASP A 552 -14.54 79.58 -22.38
C ASP A 552 -13.52 80.57 -22.98
N GLY A 553 -13.03 80.32 -24.21
CA GLY A 553 -12.12 81.19 -24.94
C GLY A 553 -10.67 81.15 -24.48
N TRP A 554 -10.27 80.10 -23.75
CA TRP A 554 -8.89 79.85 -23.38
C TRP A 554 -8.17 79.03 -24.46
N LYS A 555 -6.90 79.36 -24.70
CA LYS A 555 -6.02 78.65 -25.63
C LYS A 555 -5.02 77.83 -24.83
N LEU A 556 -4.76 76.58 -25.23
CA LEU A 556 -3.68 75.79 -24.62
C LEU A 556 -2.33 76.41 -25.03
N HIS A 557 -1.56 76.87 -24.05
CA HIS A 557 -0.21 77.41 -24.26
C HIS A 557 0.85 76.30 -24.15
N SER A 558 0.72 75.41 -23.16
CA SER A 558 1.67 74.31 -22.95
C SER A 558 1.03 73.12 -22.28
N LEU A 559 1.52 71.92 -22.62
CA LEU A 559 1.21 70.67 -21.94
C LEU A 559 2.53 70.07 -21.47
N ILE A 560 2.62 69.77 -20.18
CA ILE A 560 3.81 69.23 -19.53
C ILE A 560 3.42 67.86 -18.95
N ASN A 561 4.09 66.79 -19.37
CA ASN A 561 3.97 65.51 -18.69
C ASN A 561 4.93 65.49 -17.49
N ASP A 562 4.40 65.56 -16.27
CA ASP A 562 5.16 65.48 -15.03
C ASP A 562 5.20 64.01 -14.58
N GLU A 563 5.98 63.20 -15.31
CA GLU A 563 6.28 61.81 -14.96
C GLU A 563 7.11 61.80 -13.68
N GLY A 564 6.45 61.50 -12.57
CA GLY A 564 6.94 61.54 -11.19
C GLY A 564 7.87 60.41 -10.80
N GLY A 565 8.53 59.76 -11.76
CA GLY A 565 9.62 58.82 -11.52
C GLY A 565 9.17 57.44 -11.06
N ARG A 566 8.37 56.74 -11.89
CA ARG A 566 8.14 55.28 -11.76
C ARG A 566 8.77 54.41 -12.84
N MET A 567 9.71 54.96 -13.62
CA MET A 567 10.52 54.23 -14.62
C MET A 567 11.68 53.44 -13.99
N LEU A 568 11.39 52.58 -13.00
CA LEU A 568 12.34 51.66 -12.38
C LEU A 568 11.67 50.38 -11.80
N ALA A 569 10.68 49.84 -12.51
CA ALA A 569 9.94 48.64 -12.06
C ALA A 569 9.44 47.76 -13.23
N SER A 570 10.32 47.39 -14.18
CA SER A 570 10.01 46.33 -15.17
C SER A 570 11.23 45.57 -15.71
N MET A 571 12.21 45.26 -14.85
CA MET A 571 13.09 44.09 -15.00
C MET A 571 13.60 43.66 -13.62
N GLY A 572 13.51 42.36 -13.32
CA GLY A 572 14.45 41.63 -12.45
C GLY A 572 14.66 42.05 -10.98
N THR A 573 14.06 41.27 -10.08
CA THR A 573 14.69 40.75 -8.84
C THR A 573 15.26 41.71 -7.77
N ASN A 574 14.53 41.80 -6.65
CA ASN A 574 15.01 41.76 -5.27
C ASN A 574 16.32 42.50 -4.91
N ALA A 575 16.22 43.83 -4.76
CA ALA A 575 17.10 44.56 -3.85
C ALA A 575 16.29 45.59 -3.06
N SER A 576 15.82 45.25 -1.85
CA SER A 576 15.26 46.26 -0.96
C SER A 576 16.37 47.23 -0.53
N PHE A 577 16.19 48.51 -0.84
CA PHE A 577 16.98 49.59 -0.30
C PHE A 577 16.04 50.65 0.29
N SER A 578 16.25 50.97 1.56
CA SER A 578 15.38 51.85 2.33
C SER A 578 15.65 53.32 2.03
N LEU A 579 14.58 54.08 1.76
CA LEU A 579 14.54 55.54 1.91
C LEU A 579 13.24 55.96 2.62
N ALA A 580 13.16 55.61 3.89
CA ALA A 580 12.19 56.18 4.82
C ALA A 580 12.52 57.66 5.10
N SER A 581 12.12 58.56 4.18
CA SER A 581 12.14 60.00 4.43
C SER A 581 11.00 60.69 3.67
N GLY A 582 9.85 60.83 4.34
CA GLY A 582 8.80 61.82 4.00
C GLY A 582 8.34 61.90 2.54
N ALA A 583 8.45 60.83 1.77
CA ALA A 583 8.10 60.83 0.35
C ALA A 583 6.57 60.89 0.20
N LYS A 584 6.02 62.11 0.00
CA LYS A 584 4.80 62.25 -0.77
C LYS A 584 5.10 61.64 -2.15
N MET A 585 4.57 60.45 -2.42
CA MET A 585 4.72 59.83 -3.73
C MET A 585 4.25 60.83 -4.78
N LYS A 586 5.14 61.15 -5.71
CA LYS A 586 4.85 62.14 -6.74
C LYS A 586 4.03 61.43 -7.80
N GLU A 587 2.72 61.56 -7.70
CA GLU A 587 1.78 60.98 -8.66
C GLU A 587 2.07 61.52 -10.06
N ASP A 588 2.16 60.61 -11.04
CA ASP A 588 2.30 60.97 -12.45
C ASP A 588 1.09 61.82 -12.85
N ARG A 589 1.34 62.97 -13.49
CA ARG A 589 0.28 63.92 -13.85
C ARG A 589 0.62 64.73 -15.09
N VAL A 590 -0.41 65.02 -15.89
CA VAL A 590 -0.30 65.98 -16.99
C VAL A 590 -0.75 67.34 -16.49
N ILE A 591 0.13 68.33 -16.64
CA ILE A 591 -0.13 69.72 -16.30
C ILE A 591 -0.41 70.49 -17.59
N MET A 592 -1.59 71.08 -17.69
CA MET A 592 -2.04 71.84 -18.86
C MET A 592 -2.11 73.32 -18.49
N VAL A 593 -1.32 74.15 -19.18
CA VAL A 593 -1.28 75.60 -18.99
C VAL A 593 -2.07 76.25 -20.11
N PHE A 594 -3.12 76.96 -19.75
CA PHE A 594 -3.98 77.72 -20.64
C PHE A 594 -3.67 79.22 -20.54
N GLU A 595 -3.72 79.92 -21.67
CA GLU A 595 -3.59 81.37 -21.78
C GLU A 595 -4.90 81.99 -22.30
N LYS A 596 -5.21 83.21 -21.84
CA LYS A 596 -6.28 84.02 -22.40
C LYS A 596 -5.92 85.50 -22.31
N PRO A 597 -6.04 86.30 -23.39
CA PRO A 597 -5.84 87.74 -23.32
C PRO A 597 -6.88 88.36 -22.38
N LYS A 598 -6.41 89.17 -21.44
CA LYS A 598 -7.25 89.78 -20.41
C LYS A 598 -8.20 90.79 -21.05
N ALA A 599 -9.51 90.51 -20.98
CA ALA A 599 -10.52 91.42 -21.47
C ALA A 599 -10.43 92.76 -20.73
N LYS A 600 -10.44 93.87 -21.49
CA LYS A 600 -10.43 95.25 -20.97
C LYS A 600 -11.78 95.65 -20.39
#